data_AF-A0A3N5PFT7-F1
#
_entry.id   AF-A0A3N5PFT7-F1
#
_cell.length_a   1.000
_cell.length_b   1.000
_cell.length_c   1.000
_cell.angle_alpha   90.00
_cell.angle_beta   90.00
_cell.angle_gamma   90.00
#
_symmetry.space_group_name_H-M   'P 1'
#
loop_
_entity.id
_entity.type
_entity.pdbx_description
1 polymer ?
#
loop_
_entity_poly.entity_id
_entity_poly.type
_entity_poly.pdbx_seq_one_letter_code
_entity_poly.pdbx_strand_id
1 'polypeptide(L)' 'MEGKRVLCIEDHPEMIELIRLILGRQGFEVEGAIGGR' A
#
# COMPACT_ATOMS: atom_id res chain seq x y z
N MET A 1 13.08 6.03 -5.58
CA MET A 1 12.20 4.96 -6.11
C MET A 1 10.87 5.53 -6.55
N GLU A 2 10.88 6.80 -6.94
CA GLU A 2 9.67 7.59 -7.20
C GLU A 2 8.91 7.02 -8.39
N GLY A 3 7.59 6.89 -8.26
CA GLY A 3 6.70 6.34 -9.29
C GLY A 3 6.67 4.81 -9.39
N LYS A 4 7.26 4.08 -8.43
CA LYS A 4 7.03 2.63 -8.33
C LYS A 4 5.66 2.33 -7.73
N ARG A 5 4.91 1.46 -8.41
CA ARG A 5 3.61 0.96 -7.95
C ARG A 5 3.77 -0.27 -7.04
N VAL A 6 3.03 -0.29 -5.94
CA VAL A 6 3.07 -1.35 -4.92
C VAL A 6 1.64 -1.84 -4.67
N LEU A 7 1.41 -3.15 -4.81
CA LEU A 7 0.17 -3.79 -4.36
C LEU A 7 0.38 -4.32 -2.94
N CYS A 8 -0.38 -3.79 -2.00
CA CYS A 8 -0.45 -4.25 -0.62
C CYS A 8 -1.65 -5.19 -0.46
N ILE A 9 -1.38 -6.47 -0.23
CA ILE A 9 -2.39 -7.49 0.06
C ILE A 9 -2.40 -7.70 1.56
N GLU A 10 -3.50 -7.36 2.23
CA GLU A 10 -3.60 -7.44 3.68
C GLU A 10 -5.06 -7.58 4.11
N ASP A 11 -5.32 -8.33 5.18
CA ASP A 11 -6.70 -8.60 5.61
C ASP A 11 -7.30 -7.45 6.45
N HIS A 12 -6.46 -6.57 6.98
CA HIS A 12 -6.84 -5.46 7.86
C HIS A 12 -6.75 -4.12 7.11
N PRO A 13 -7.88 -3.43 6.82
CA PRO A 13 -7.88 -2.18 6.07
C PRO A 13 -7.04 -1.07 6.72
N GLU A 14 -7.02 -1.01 8.05
CA GLU A 14 -6.22 -0.02 8.79
C GLU A 14 -4.71 -0.17 8.53
N MET A 15 -4.25 -1.40 8.30
CA MET A 15 -2.85 -1.68 7.98
C MET A 15 -2.49 -1.25 6.56
N ILE A 16 -3.40 -1.45 5.60
CA ILE A 16 -3.24 -0.95 4.21
C ILE A 16 -3.06 0.57 4.21
N GLU A 17 -3.90 1.28 4.97
CA GLU A 17 -3.85 2.73 5.03
C GLU A 17 -2.57 3.24 5.72
N LEU A 18 -2.11 2.56 6.77
CA LEU A 18 -0.81 2.86 7.38
C LEU A 18 0.34 2.67 6.39
N ILE A 19 0.35 1.56 5.63
CA ILE A 19 1.38 1.26 4.63
C ILE A 19 1.36 2.31 3.51
N ARG A 20 0.16 2.67 3.03
CA ARG A 20 -0.04 3.74 2.04
C ARG A 20 0.54 5.06 2.52
N LEU A 21 0.32 5.44 3.78
CA LEU A 21 0.87 6.67 4.35
C LEU A 21 2.41 6.65 4.40
N ILE A 22 2.99 5.54 4.87
CA ILE A 22 4.44 5.40 5.03
C ILE A 22 5.15 5.42 3.68
N LEU A 23 4.68 4.61 2.73
CA LEU A 23 5.31 4.48 1.42
C LEU A 23 4.96 5.65 0.50
N GLY A 24 3.78 6.25 0.64
CA GLY A 24 3.41 7.48 -0.08
C GLY A 24 4.38 8.63 0.20
N ARG A 25 4.80 8.78 1.47
CA ARG A 25 5.83 9.78 1.85
C ARG A 25 7.21 9.51 1.24
N GLN A 26 7.45 8.30 0.74
CA GLN A 26 8.69 7.90 0.05
C GLN A 26 8.55 7.93 -1.49
N GLY A 27 7.40 8.38 -2.01
CA GLY A 27 7.13 8.54 -3.44
C GLY A 27 6.62 7.27 -4.13
N PHE A 28 6.07 6.31 -3.39
CA PHE A 28 5.43 5.12 -3.95
C PHE A 28 3.93 5.34 -4.17
N GLU A 29 3.41 4.70 -5.21
CA GLU A 29 1.98 4.59 -5.46
C GLU A 29 1.49 3.25 -4.91
N VAL A 30 0.74 3.27 -3.81
CA VAL A 30 0.25 2.04 -3.17
C VAL A 30 -1.20 1.77 -3.59
N GLU A 31 -1.50 0.54 -3.97
CA GLU A 31 -2.86 0.02 -4.12
C GLU A 31 -3.11 -1.05 -3.06
N GLY A 32 -4.30 -1.07 -2.48
CA GLY A 32 -4.68 -2.00 -1.41
C GLY A 32 -5.63 -3.06 -1.95
N ALA A 33 -5.41 -4.31 -1.56
CA ALA A 33 -6.32 -5.42 -1.77
C ALA A 33 -6.60 -6.11 -0.43
N ILE A 34 -7.87 -6.36 -0.14
CA ILE A 34 -8.29 -7.08 1.07
C ILE A 34 -8.27 -8.58 0.75
N GLY A 35 -7.35 -9.30 1.39
CA GLY A 35 -7.10 -10.73 1.15
C GLY A 35 -6.51 -11.07 -0.23
N GLY A 36 -6.10 -12.32 -0.42
CA GLY A 36 -5.35 -12.77 -1.60
C GLY A 36 -6.13 -13.69 -2.55
N ARG A 37 -6.94 -13.13 -3.45
CA ARG A 37 -7.69 -13.87 -4.47
C ARG A 37 -7.59 -13.22 -5.84
#